data_AF-A0ABD1R3Q4-F1
#
_entry.id   AF-A0ABD1R3Q4-F1
#
_cell.length_a   1.000
_cell.length_b   1.000
_cell.length_c   1.000
_cell.angle_alpha   90.00
_cell.angle_beta   90.00
_cell.angle_gamma   90.00
#
_symmetry.space_group_name_H-M   'P 1'
#
loop_
_entity.id
_entity.type
_entity.pdbx_description
1 polymer ?
#
loop_
_entity_poly.entity_id
_entity_poly.type
_entity_poly.pdbx_seq_one_letter_code
_entity_poly.pdbx_strand_id
1 'polypeptide(L)'
;MGLEQSKQKFIWVLRDADKGNVFDGEVRRAELPDGFVERVKGLGMVVRDWAPQPDILAHPSTGGFMSHCGWNSCIESITMGVPIAAWPMHSDQPRNSVLITEIWKTGNVERH
;
A
#
# COMPACT_ATOMS: atom_id res chain seq x y z
N MET A 1 -3.39 12.60 10.11
CA MET A 1 -3.31 11.51 9.11
C MET A 1 -3.27 10.16 9.84
N GLY A 2 -3.92 9.13 9.30
CA GLY A 2 -4.04 7.82 9.93
C GLY A 2 -2.70 7.16 10.26
N LEU A 3 -1.74 7.17 9.33
CA LEU A 3 -0.39 6.59 9.56
C LEU A 3 0.32 7.24 10.75
N GLU A 4 0.31 8.57 10.86
CA GLU A 4 0.92 9.32 11.97
C GLU A 4 0.25 9.04 13.33
N GLN A 5 -1.07 8.86 13.31
CA GLN A 5 -1.88 8.62 14.51
C GLN A 5 -1.80 7.16 14.97
N SER A 6 -1.60 6.21 14.05
CA SER A 6 -1.53 4.78 14.35
C SER A 6 -0.37 4.39 15.26
N LYS A 7 0.71 5.20 15.28
CA LYS A 7 1.98 4.91 15.94
C LYS A 7 2.59 3.56 15.55
N GLN A 8 2.17 2.98 14.43
CA GLN A 8 2.76 1.77 13.86
C GLN A 8 3.92 2.14 12.94
N LYS A 9 4.92 1.24 12.86
CA LYS A 9 5.98 1.39 11.87
C LYS A 9 5.44 1.09 10.49
N PHE A 10 5.84 1.86 9.49
CA PHE A 10 5.36 1.68 8.11
C PHE A 10 6.42 2.02 7.08
N ILE A 11 6.27 1.40 5.90
CA ILE A 11 6.89 1.85 4.66
C ILE A 11 5.73 2.24 3.74
N TRP A 12 5.69 3.51 3.32
CA TRP A 12 4.65 4.00 2.43
C TRP A 12 5.25 4.36 1.08
N VAL A 13 4.90 3.59 0.06
CA VAL A 13 5.31 3.84 -1.33
C VAL A 13 4.29 4.78 -1.98
N LEU A 14 4.68 6.03 -2.19
CA LEU A 14 3.92 6.99 -2.96
C LEU A 14 4.27 6.82 -4.44
N ARG A 15 3.33 6.25 -5.18
CA ARG A 15 3.39 6.28 -6.64
C ARG A 15 2.70 7.55 -7.11
N ASP A 16 3.35 8.27 -7.99
CA ASP A 16 2.68 9.28 -8.78
C ASP A 16 1.60 8.53 -9.58
N ALA A 17 0.34 8.74 -9.22
CA ALA A 17 -0.74 8.17 -9.99
C ALA A 17 -0.64 8.74 -11.41
N ASP A 18 -0.81 7.91 -12.43
CA ASP A 18 -1.05 8.34 -13.81
C ASP A 18 -2.34 9.18 -13.88
N LYS A 19 -2.29 10.40 -13.36
CA LYS A 19 -3.36 11.40 -13.30
C LYS A 19 -2.88 12.72 -13.91
N GLY A 20 -1.95 12.63 -14.86
CA GLY A 20 -1.77 13.66 -15.86
C GLY A 20 -2.68 13.32 -17.04
N ASN A 21 -3.47 14.29 -17.51
CA ASN A 21 -3.93 14.22 -18.89
C ASN A 21 -2.68 13.98 -19.75
N VAL A 22 -2.66 12.91 -20.55
CA VAL A 22 -1.55 12.66 -21.49
C VAL A 22 -1.32 13.88 -22.42
N PHE A 23 -2.31 14.77 -22.51
CA PHE A 23 -2.29 16.03 -23.26
C PHE A 23 -1.65 17.23 -22.52
N ASP A 24 -1.56 17.23 -21.18
CA ASP A 24 -1.06 18.38 -20.40
C ASP A 24 0.37 18.19 -19.85
N GLY A 25 0.97 17.01 -20.00
CA GLY A 25 2.38 16.77 -19.65
C GLY A 25 2.74 16.87 -18.16
N GLU A 26 1.82 17.29 -17.29
CA GLU A 26 2.05 17.41 -15.85
C GLU A 26 1.73 16.10 -15.11
N VAL A 27 2.78 15.45 -14.63
CA VAL A 27 2.68 14.33 -13.68
C VAL A 27 2.24 14.92 -12.32
N ARG A 28 0.97 14.73 -11.94
CA ARG A 28 0.50 15.13 -10.60
C ARG A 28 1.14 14.25 -9.54
N ARG A 29 2.13 14.80 -8.85
CA ARG A 29 2.78 14.12 -7.73
C ARG A 29 1.86 14.05 -6.53
N ALA A 30 1.91 12.93 -5.80
CA ALA A 30 1.25 12.85 -4.51
C ALA A 30 1.94 13.83 -3.53
N GLU A 31 1.23 14.89 -3.16
CA GLU A 31 1.65 15.85 -2.14
C GLU A 31 1.28 15.34 -0.74
N LEU A 32 2.21 15.50 0.19
CA LEU A 32 2.02 15.17 1.59
C LEU A 32 1.77 16.45 2.38
N PRO A 33 1.00 16.40 3.48
CA PRO A 33 0.85 17.54 4.37
C PRO A 33 2.21 18.05 4.86
N ASP A 34 2.36 19.37 4.95
CA ASP A 34 3.60 20.02 5.37
C ASP A 34 4.16 19.42 6.66
N GLY A 35 5.46 19.13 6.65
CA GLY A 35 6.18 18.56 7.78
C GLY A 35 5.84 17.09 8.11
N PHE A 36 5.00 16.40 7.32
CA PHE A 36 4.64 15.01 7.62
C PHE A 36 5.85 14.08 7.74
N VAL A 37 6.79 14.18 6.79
CA VAL A 37 8.00 13.33 6.78
C VAL A 37 8.82 13.52 8.05
N GLU A 38 8.95 14.75 8.54
CA GLU A 38 9.64 15.04 9.80
C GLU A 38 8.86 14.49 11.00
N ARG A 39 7.53 14.62 11.02
CA ARG A 39 6.69 14.10 12.12
C ARG A 39 6.72 12.58 12.25
N VAL A 40 6.97 11.86 11.16
CA VAL A 40 7.06 10.38 11.15
C VAL A 40 8.50 9.87 11.18
N LYS A 41 9.49 10.75 11.29
CA LYS A 41 10.90 10.37 11.35
C LYS A 41 11.14 9.40 12.53
N GLY A 42 11.78 8.28 12.25
CA GLY A 42 12.00 7.21 13.23
C GLY A 42 10.80 6.28 13.46
N LEU A 43 9.62 6.62 12.92
CA LEU A 43 8.44 5.76 12.94
C LEU A 43 8.20 5.10 11.58
N GLY A 44 8.24 5.88 10.50
CA GLY A 44 7.95 5.37 9.16
C GLY A 44 8.87 5.95 8.09
N MET A 45 8.87 5.28 6.94
CA MET A 45 9.63 5.68 5.76
C MET A 45 8.67 5.95 4.61
N VAL A 46 8.83 7.10 3.96
CA VAL A 46 8.12 7.44 2.73
C VAL A 46 9.08 7.22 1.56
N VAL A 47 8.69 6.34 0.63
CA VAL A 47 9.44 6.03 -0.58
C VAL A 47 8.66 6.53 -1.77
N ARG A 48 9.32 7.18 -2.73
CA ARG A 48 8.68 7.64 -3.98
C ARG A 48 8.96 6.66 -5.10
N ASP A 49 7.99 6.54 -6.01
CA ASP A 49 8.03 5.79 -7.27
C ASP A 49 8.09 4.27 -7.13
N TRP A 50 9.17 3.74 -6.53
CA TRP A 50 9.41 2.31 -6.49
C TRP A 50 10.09 1.86 -5.20
N ALA A 51 9.71 0.68 -4.75
CA ALA A 51 10.35 -0.04 -3.65
C ALA A 51 10.42 -1.53 -4.00
N PRO A 52 11.40 -2.28 -3.46
CA PRO A 52 11.52 -3.72 -3.69
C PRO A 52 10.44 -4.47 -2.89
N GLN A 53 9.20 -4.48 -3.39
CA GLN A 53 8.05 -5.09 -2.71
C GLN A 53 8.28 -6.56 -2.32
N PRO A 54 8.86 -7.43 -3.17
CA PRO A 54 9.13 -8.81 -2.77
C PRO A 54 10.09 -8.90 -1.57
N ASP A 55 11.14 -8.08 -1.55
CA ASP A 55 12.11 -8.08 -0.44
C ASP A 55 11.50 -7.52 0.84
N ILE A 56 10.65 -6.49 0.73
CA ILE A 56 9.89 -5.95 1.87
C ILE A 56 8.95 -7.02 2.42
N LEU A 57 8.18 -7.70 1.58
CA LEU A 57 7.24 -8.74 2.01
C LEU A 57 7.95 -9.97 2.60
N ALA A 58 9.12 -10.33 2.07
CA ALA A 58 9.93 -11.43 2.60
C ALA A 58 10.61 -11.11 3.94
N HIS A 59 10.70 -9.83 4.32
CA HIS A 59 11.43 -9.42 5.51
C HIS A 59 10.64 -9.76 6.79
N PRO A 60 11.26 -10.37 7.82
CA PRO A 60 10.55 -10.82 9.03
C PRO A 60 9.97 -9.68 9.89
N SER A 61 10.38 -8.43 9.66
CA SER A 61 9.77 -7.27 10.32
C SER A 61 8.46 -6.80 9.69
N THR A 62 8.05 -7.38 8.57
CA THR A 62 6.81 -7.02 7.88
C THR A 62 5.63 -7.73 8.54
N GLY A 63 4.81 -6.96 9.26
CA GLY A 63 3.64 -7.48 9.99
C GLY A 63 2.33 -7.45 9.20
N GLY A 64 2.29 -6.75 8.06
CA GLY A 64 1.08 -6.64 7.24
C GLY A 64 1.30 -5.78 6.00
N PHE A 65 0.41 -5.93 5.02
CA PHE A 65 0.50 -5.26 3.74
C PHE A 65 -0.83 -4.61 3.35
N MET A 66 -0.87 -3.27 3.35
CA MET A 66 -2.00 -2.53 2.77
C MET A 66 -1.87 -2.52 1.25
N SER A 67 -2.83 -3.10 0.55
CA SER A 67 -2.71 -3.40 -0.88
C SER A 67 -3.96 -3.06 -1.65
N HIS A 68 -3.79 -2.56 -2.87
CA HIS A 68 -4.87 -2.38 -3.83
C HIS A 68 -5.44 -3.70 -4.36
N CYS A 69 -4.95 -4.86 -3.90
CA CYS A 69 -5.45 -6.17 -4.28
C CYS A 69 -5.26 -6.52 -5.77
N GLY A 70 -4.23 -5.98 -6.40
CA GLY A 70 -3.74 -6.49 -7.68
C GLY A 70 -3.23 -7.92 -7.52
N TRP A 71 -3.54 -8.79 -8.48
CA TRP A 71 -3.32 -10.24 -8.31
C TRP A 71 -1.87 -10.61 -7.97
N ASN A 72 -0.88 -10.02 -8.65
CA ASN A 72 0.53 -10.27 -8.37
C ASN A 72 0.90 -9.90 -6.93
N SER A 73 0.48 -8.72 -6.47
CA SER A 73 0.69 -8.28 -5.08
C SER A 73 0.02 -9.19 -4.06
N CYS A 74 -1.18 -9.71 -4.37
CA CYS A 74 -1.84 -10.70 -3.51
C CYS A 74 -1.03 -11.99 -3.41
N ILE A 75 -0.58 -12.54 -4.53
CA ILE A 75 0.19 -13.78 -4.56
C ILE A 75 1.53 -13.63 -3.84
N GLU A 76 2.24 -12.53 -4.03
CA GLU A 76 3.48 -12.24 -3.29
C GLU A 76 3.23 -12.23 -1.77
N SER A 77 2.22 -11.49 -1.31
CA SER A 77 1.88 -11.40 0.11
C SER A 77 1.53 -12.75 0.72
N ILE A 78 0.69 -13.54 0.04
CA ILE A 78 0.28 -14.88 0.49
C ILE A 78 1.49 -15.81 0.56
N THR A 79 2.34 -15.79 -0.46
CA THR A 79 3.55 -16.62 -0.52
C THR A 79 4.51 -16.30 0.62
N MET A 80 4.61 -15.03 1.00
CA MET A 80 5.43 -14.59 2.13
C MET A 80 4.73 -14.68 3.49
N GLY A 81 3.48 -15.15 3.54
CA GLY A 81 2.71 -15.26 4.78
C GLY A 81 2.34 -13.93 5.43
N VAL A 82 2.30 -12.84 4.65
CA VAL A 82 1.98 -11.49 5.14
C VAL A 82 0.48 -11.22 4.97
N PRO A 83 -0.24 -10.85 6.05
CA PRO A 83 -1.68 -10.58 5.97
C PRO A 83 -1.97 -9.28 5.20
N ILE A 84 -3.07 -9.27 4.46
CA ILE A 84 -3.45 -8.15 3.58
C ILE A 84 -4.51 -7.26 4.24
N ALA A 85 -4.25 -5.96 4.29
CA ALA A 85 -5.26 -4.92 4.51
C ALA A 85 -5.74 -4.44 3.14
N ALA A 86 -6.91 -4.93 2.72
CA ALA A 86 -7.41 -4.78 1.36
C ALA A 86 -8.02 -3.39 1.12
N TRP A 87 -7.50 -2.71 0.09
CA TRP A 87 -7.91 -1.38 -0.36
C TRP A 87 -8.12 -1.31 -1.88
N PRO A 88 -9.09 -2.05 -2.46
CA PRO A 88 -9.24 -2.15 -3.91
C PRO A 88 -9.59 -0.80 -4.55
N MET A 89 -9.01 -0.53 -5.73
CA MET A 89 -9.22 0.74 -6.45
C MET A 89 -9.99 0.59 -7.77
N HIS A 90 -9.63 -0.37 -8.63
CA HIS A 90 -10.27 -0.57 -9.94
C HIS A 90 -10.04 -1.98 -10.54
N SER A 91 -10.54 -2.23 -11.76
CA SER A 91 -10.37 -3.50 -12.48
C SER A 91 -10.91 -4.71 -11.69
N ASP A 92 -10.13 -5.78 -11.60
CA ASP A 92 -10.42 -7.03 -10.90
C ASP A 92 -10.18 -6.95 -9.38
N GLN A 93 -9.57 -5.86 -8.90
CA GLN A 93 -9.16 -5.67 -7.50
C GLN A 93 -10.31 -5.86 -6.49
N PRO A 94 -11.55 -5.38 -6.71
CA PRO A 94 -12.65 -5.61 -5.76
C PRO A 94 -13.05 -7.09 -5.66
N ARG A 95 -12.90 -7.86 -6.75
CA ARG A 95 -13.15 -9.31 -6.71
C ARG A 95 -12.03 -10.03 -5.98
N ASN A 96 -10.79 -9.62 -6.23
CA ASN A 96 -9.63 -10.16 -5.52
C ASN A 96 -9.74 -9.87 -4.02
N SER A 97 -10.17 -8.67 -3.61
CA SER A 97 -10.35 -8.37 -2.18
C SER A 97 -11.36 -9.31 -1.53
N VAL A 98 -12.50 -9.62 -2.16
CA VAL A 98 -13.48 -10.60 -1.64
C VAL A 98 -12.84 -11.98 -1.48
N LEU A 99 -12.08 -12.43 -2.48
CA LEU A 99 -11.37 -13.71 -2.40
C LEU A 99 -10.39 -13.75 -1.22
N ILE A 100 -9.59 -12.69 -1.05
CA ILE A 100 -8.61 -12.56 0.03
C ILE A 100 -9.29 -12.54 1.42
N THR A 101 -10.34 -11.73 1.57
CA THR A 101 -10.89 -11.42 2.90
C THR A 101 -12.00 -12.36 3.34
N GLU A 102 -12.89 -12.76 2.43
CA GLU A 102 -14.08 -13.54 2.77
C GLU A 102 -13.86 -15.04 2.57
N ILE A 103 -13.13 -15.42 1.53
CA ILE A 103 -12.95 -16.84 1.16
C ILE A 103 -11.69 -17.40 1.80
N TRP A 104 -10.52 -16.81 1.53
CA TRP A 104 -9.24 -17.30 2.03
C TRP A 104 -8.92 -16.84 3.45
N LYS A 105 -9.55 -15.75 3.90
CA LYS A 105 -9.38 -15.19 5.25
C LYS A 105 -7.91 -14.89 5.58
N THR A 106 -7.15 -14.44 4.58
CA THR A 106 -5.74 -14.04 4.71
C THR A 106 -5.57 -12.52 4.83
N GLY A 107 -6.67 -11.81 5.12
CA GLY A 107 -6.69 -10.35 5.21
C GLY A 107 -8.05 -9.80 5.65
N ASN A 108 -8.13 -8.48 5.81
CA ASN A 108 -9.36 -7.74 6.12
C ASN A 108 -9.60 -6.63 5.10
N VAL A 109 -10.86 -6.22 4.91
CA VAL A 109 -11.19 -5.04 4.09
C VAL A 109 -11.08 -3.79 4.94
N GLU A 110 -10.30 -2.83 4.48
CA GLU A 110 -10.23 -1.51 5.08
C GLU A 110 -11.41 -0.66 4.57
N ARG A 111 -12.28 -0.22 5.47
CA ARG A 111 -13.44 0.61 5.16
C ARG A 111 -13.18 2.06 5.59
N HIS A 112 -13.51 2.98 4.71
CA HIS A 112 -13.48 4.43 4.96
C HIS A 112 -14.59 4.90 5.90
#